data_AF-A0A1I4C4G3-F1
#
_entry.id   AF-A0A1I4C4G3-F1
#
_cell.length_a   1.000
_cell.length_b   1.000
_cell.length_c   1.000
_cell.angle_alpha   90.00
_cell.angle_beta   90.00
_cell.angle_gamma   90.00
#
_symmetry.space_group_name_H-M   'P 1'
#
loop_
_entity.id
_entity.type
_entity.pdbx_description
1 polymer ?
#
loop_
_entity_poly.entity_id
_entity_poly.type
_entity_poly.pdbx_seq_one_letter_code
_entity_poly.pdbx_strand_id
1 'polypeptide(L)'
;MIDRQPAAHARVEIVPNDLMPDGLNVLWLERDGEGLWAVREGCSLMDAMSELNMALVYLSTVGLWLQRWGGPCEPPQLRIAA
;
A
#
# COMPACT_ATOMS: atom_id res chain seq x y z
N MET A 1 14.16 -25.71 -3.22
CA MET A 1 12.77 -25.42 -2.85
C MET A 1 12.62 -23.91 -2.89
N ILE A 2 11.80 -23.38 -3.78
CA ILE A 2 11.51 -21.94 -3.82
C ILE A 2 10.47 -21.73 -2.72
N ASP A 3 10.86 -21.07 -1.63
CA ASP A 3 9.90 -20.57 -0.65
C ASP A 3 8.94 -19.66 -1.41
N ARG A 4 7.70 -20.12 -1.59
CA ARG A 4 6.60 -19.22 -1.94
C ARG A 4 6.38 -18.36 -0.70
N GLN A 5 7.07 -17.23 -0.65
CA GLN A 5 6.67 -16.13 0.23
C GLN A 5 5.15 -15.92 0.05
N PRO A 6 4.38 -15.78 1.13
CA PRO A 6 2.98 -15.39 1.00
C PRO A 6 2.95 -14.12 0.16
N ALA A 7 2.14 -14.09 -0.89
CA ALA A 7 2.05 -12.95 -1.79
C ALA A 7 1.71 -11.72 -0.93
N ALA A 8 2.63 -10.75 -0.89
CA ALA A 8 2.35 -9.48 -0.24
C ALA A 8 1.09 -8.90 -0.88
N HIS A 9 0.06 -8.65 -0.07
CA HIS A 9 -1.17 -8.04 -0.57
C HIS A 9 -0.97 -6.52 -0.60
N ALA A 10 -1.24 -5.91 -1.73
CA ALA A 10 -1.20 -4.46 -1.89
C ALA A 10 -2.64 -3.95 -2.00
N ARG A 11 -3.00 -2.92 -1.24
CA ARG A 11 -4.32 -2.26 -1.35
C ARG A 11 -4.25 -0.76 -1.15
N VAL A 12 -5.32 -0.08 -1.53
CA VAL A 12 -5.54 1.35 -1.29
C VAL A 12 -6.78 1.55 -0.41
N GLU A 13 -6.73 2.53 0.47
CA GLU A 13 -7.85 2.88 1.36
C GLU A 13 -7.97 4.39 1.48
N ILE A 14 -9.19 4.92 1.42
CA ILE A 14 -9.46 6.31 1.79
C ILE A 14 -9.51 6.37 3.31
N VAL A 15 -8.69 7.23 3.90
CA VAL A 15 -8.63 7.42 5.35
C VAL A 15 -9.08 8.84 5.72
N PRO A 16 -9.71 9.02 6.88
CA PRO A 16 -10.04 10.32 7.44
C PRO A 16 -8.86 11.29 7.45
N ASN A 17 -9.16 12.58 7.23
CA ASN A 17 -8.16 13.64 7.12
C ASN A 17 -7.28 13.80 8.38
N ASP A 18 -7.85 13.55 9.56
CA ASP A 18 -7.19 13.64 10.87
C ASP A 18 -6.20 12.49 11.15
N LEU A 19 -6.29 11.39 10.39
CA LEU A 19 -5.35 10.27 10.47
C LEU A 19 -4.13 10.45 9.55
N MET A 20 -4.08 11.54 8.77
CA MET A 20 -3.04 11.77 7.76
C MET A 20 -2.09 12.92 8.17
N PRO A 21 -0.77 12.70 8.16
CA PRO A 21 0.21 13.75 8.48
C PRO A 21 0.05 14.98 7.59
N ASP A 22 0.25 16.17 8.16
CA ASP A 22 0.15 17.43 7.42
C ASP A 22 1.02 17.42 6.16
N GLY A 23 0.46 17.93 5.05
CA GLY A 23 1.15 18.02 3.77
C GLY A 23 1.20 16.72 2.95
N LEU A 24 0.69 15.59 3.46
CA LEU A 24 0.62 14.33 2.71
C LEU A 24 -0.80 14.01 2.24
N ASN A 25 -0.98 13.76 0.94
CA ASN A 25 -2.25 13.29 0.38
C ASN A 25 -2.31 11.76 0.26
N VAL A 26 -1.15 11.11 0.21
CA VAL A 26 -1.01 9.65 0.15
C VAL A 26 0.15 9.25 1.06
N LEU A 27 -0.05 8.18 1.83
CA LEU A 27 0.94 7.59 2.72
C LEU A 27 1.03 6.08 2.44
N TRP A 28 2.24 5.58 2.20
CA TRP A 28 2.48 4.14 2.14
C TRP A 28 2.73 3.60 3.55
N LEU A 29 2.01 2.55 3.91
CA LEU A 29 2.11 1.84 5.18
C LEU A 29 2.42 0.37 4.91
N GLU A 30 3.36 -0.18 5.64
CA GLU A 30 3.65 -1.61 5.63
C GLU A 30 3.12 -2.23 6.92
N ARG A 31 2.40 -3.35 6.76
CA ARG A 31 1.94 -4.25 7.82
C ARG A 31 2.40 -5.66 7.48
N ASP A 32 2.46 -6.56 8.45
CA ASP A 32 2.97 -7.91 8.25
C ASP A 32 2.31 -8.63 7.04
N GLY A 33 3.03 -8.70 5.92
CA GLY A 33 2.55 -9.31 4.67
C GLY A 33 1.58 -8.45 3.83
N GLU A 34 1.40 -7.17 4.17
CA GLU A 34 0.49 -6.25 3.47
C GLU A 34 1.11 -4.87 3.29
N GLY A 35 0.93 -4.30 2.10
CA GLY A 35 1.23 -2.91 1.81
C GLY A 35 -0.06 -2.11 1.54
N LEU A 36 -0.18 -0.95 2.17
CA LEU A 36 -1.35 -0.09 2.10
C LEU A 36 -0.98 1.32 1.65
N TRP A 37 -1.58 1.82 0.56
CA TRP A 37 -1.63 3.25 0.29
C TRP A 37 -2.87 3.85 0.97
N ALA A 38 -2.65 4.58 2.07
CA ALA A 38 -3.66 5.41 2.68
C ALA A 38 -3.78 6.73 1.90
N VAL A 39 -4.97 7.01 1.38
CA VAL A 39 -5.29 8.21 0.60
C VAL A 39 -6.16 9.12 1.44
N ARG A 40 -5.77 10.40 1.56
CA ARG A 40 -6.53 11.39 2.33
C ARG A 40 -7.94 11.55 1.78
N GLU A 41 -8.92 11.59 2.67
CA GLU A 41 -10.30 11.90 2.33
C GLU A 41 -10.42 13.19 1.50
N GLY A 42 -11.25 13.13 0.45
CA GLY A 42 -11.43 14.23 -0.49
C GLY A 42 -10.36 14.33 -1.59
N CYS A 43 -9.26 13.57 -1.52
CA CYS A 43 -8.23 13.55 -2.57
C CYS A 43 -8.48 12.52 -3.68
N SER A 44 -9.43 11.60 -3.50
CA SER A 44 -9.82 10.62 -4.51
C SER A 44 -11.29 10.22 -4.39
N LEU A 45 -11.83 9.63 -5.45
CA LEU A 45 -13.17 9.04 -5.48
C LEU A 45 -13.13 7.59 -4.97
N MET A 46 -14.19 7.19 -4.25
CA MET A 46 -14.33 5.83 -3.73
C MET A 46 -14.34 4.78 -4.85
N ASP A 47 -15.00 5.09 -5.97
CA ASP A 47 -15.08 4.19 -7.14
C ASP A 47 -13.70 3.98 -7.76
N ALA A 48 -12.90 5.05 -7.91
CA ALA A 48 -11.54 4.96 -8.42
C ALA A 48 -10.64 4.10 -7.51
N MET A 49 -10.81 4.19 -6.19
CA MET A 49 -10.05 3.35 -5.24
C MET A 49 -10.50 1.88 -5.30
N SER A 50 -11.79 1.64 -5.55
CA SER A 50 -12.33 0.29 -5.76
C SER A 50 -11.78 -0.35 -7.03
N GLU A 51 -11.75 0.40 -8.14
CA GLU A 51 -11.12 -0.04 -9.40
C GLU A 51 -9.62 -0.33 -9.23
N LEU A 52 -8.91 0.54 -8.52
CA LEU A 52 -7.50 0.34 -8.24
C LEU A 52 -7.26 -0.92 -7.41
N ASN A 53 -8.06 -1.16 -6.37
CA ASN A 53 -7.98 -2.39 -5.60
C ASN A 53 -8.23 -3.65 -6.44
N MET A 54 -9.21 -3.63 -7.36
CA MET A 54 -9.43 -4.75 -8.29
C MET A 54 -8.20 -5.00 -9.17
N ALA A 55 -7.57 -3.94 -9.68
CA ALA A 55 -6.35 -4.05 -10.47
C ALA A 55 -5.18 -4.62 -9.64
N LEU A 56 -5.01 -4.16 -8.39
CA LEU A 56 -3.98 -4.65 -7.48
C LEU A 56 -4.14 -6.15 -7.19
N VAL A 57 -5.37 -6.59 -6.89
CA VAL A 57 -5.68 -8.01 -6.67
C VAL A 57 -5.38 -8.84 -7.91
N TYR A 58 -5.75 -8.35 -9.09
CA TYR A 58 -5.42 -9.06 -10.33
C TYR A 58 -3.90 -9.20 -10.49
N LEU A 59 -3.17 -8.09 -10.43
CA LEU A 59 -1.72 -8.05 -10.64
C LEU A 59 -0.96 -8.92 -9.63
N SER A 60 -1.37 -8.94 -8.37
CA SER A 60 -0.77 -9.79 -7.34
C SER A 60 -1.09 -11.27 -7.56
N THR A 61 -2.33 -11.59 -7.97
CA THR A 61 -2.80 -12.96 -8.20
C THR A 61 -2.12 -13.61 -9.40
N VAL A 62 -1.95 -12.85 -10.49
CA VAL A 62 -1.29 -13.35 -11.71
C VAL A 62 0.24 -13.26 -11.66
N GLY A 63 0.82 -12.79 -10.55
CA GLY A 63 2.27 -12.65 -10.36
C GLY A 63 2.91 -11.60 -11.26
N LEU A 64 2.14 -10.63 -11.76
CA LEU A 64 2.63 -9.48 -12.54
C LEU A 64 3.11 -8.35 -11.64
N TRP A 65 2.79 -8.40 -10.35
CA TRP A 65 3.30 -7.48 -9.34
C TRP A 65 4.48 -8.11 -8.60
N LEU A 66 5.64 -7.47 -8.65
CA LEU A 66 6.79 -7.78 -7.82
C LEU A 66 7.29 -6.51 -7.14
N GLN A 67 7.19 -6.45 -5.82
CA GLN A 67 7.75 -5.37 -5.02
C GLN A 67 9.17 -5.73 -4.60
N ARG A 68 10.17 -5.01 -5.12
CA ARG A 68 11.59 -5.19 -4.77
C ARG A 68 12.03 -4.04 -3.87
N TRP A 69 12.22 -4.33 -2.59
CA TRP A 69 12.92 -3.43 -1.67
C TRP A 69 14.42 -3.72 -1.74
N GLY A 70 15.26 -2.68 -1.89
CA GLY A 70 16.72 -2.83 -2.03
C GLY A 70 17.40 -2.00 -3.12
N GLY A 71 16.69 -1.04 -3.75
CA GLY A 71 17.34 0.08 -4.44
C GLY A 71 17.90 1.09 -3.43
N PRO A 72 18.77 2.04 -3.85
CA PRO A 72 19.46 2.98 -2.93
C PRO A 72 18.52 3.88 -2.09
N CYS A 73 17.22 3.89 -2.37
CA CYS A 73 16.20 4.45 -1.50
C CYS A 73 15.58 3.33 -0.65
N GLU A 74 16.07 3.18 0.58
CA GLU A 74 15.36 2.47 1.62
C GLU A 74 14.03 3.21 1.91
N PRO A 75 12.87 2.53 1.99
CA PRO A 75 11.64 3.19 2.39
C PRO A 75 11.77 3.72 3.82
N PRO A 76 11.27 4.92 4.14
CA PRO A 76 11.33 5.47 5.49
C PRO A 76 10.64 4.51 6.47
N GLN A 77 11.40 3.98 7.42
CA GLN A 77 10.88 3.13 8.49
C GLN A 77 10.16 4.00 9.52
N LEU A 78 8.84 4.12 9.43
CA LEU A 78 8.02 4.63 10.52
C LEU A 78 7.95 3.58 11.63
N ARG A 79 8.83 3.71 12.63
CA ARG A 79 8.68 2.98 13.89
C ARG A 79 7.54 3.61 14.67
N ILE A 80 6.37 2.98 14.65
CA ILE A 80 5.31 3.29 15.62
C ILE A 80 5.71 2.55 16.90
N ALA A 81 6.00 3.31 17.95
CA ALA A 81 6.26 2.76 19.29
C ALA A 81 5.01 2.00 19.76
N ALA A 82 5.25 0.79 20.28
CA ALA A 82 4.24 -0.11 20.85
C ALA A 82 3.54 0.49 22.08
#